data_AF-A0A484Y9N8-F1
#
_entry.id   AF-A0A484Y9N8-F1
#
_cell.length_a   1.000
_cell.length_b   1.000
_cell.length_c   1.000
_cell.angle_alpha   90.00
_cell.angle_beta   90.00
_cell.angle_gamma   90.00
#
_symmetry.space_group_name_H-M   'P 1'
#
loop_
_entity.id
_entity.type
_entity.pdbx_description
1 polymer ?
#
loop_
_entity_poly.entity_id
_entity_poly.type
_entity_poly.pdbx_seq_one_letter_code
_entity_poly.pdbx_strand_id
1 'polypeptide(L)'
;MIGLVGKKVGMTRIFTEDGVSIPVTVIEVEANRVTQVKDLANDGYRAIQVTTGAKKANRVTKPEAGHFAKAGVEAGRGLWEFRLG
;
A
#
# COMPACT_ATOMS: atom_id res chain seq x y z
N MET A 1 -1.43 14.50 4.47
CA MET A 1 -1.79 13.26 5.20
C MET A 1 -0.86 12.16 4.73
N ILE A 2 -0.37 11.31 5.64
CA ILE A 2 0.44 10.13 5.30
C ILE A 2 -0.52 8.94 5.22
N GLY A 3 -0.67 8.36 4.02
CA GLY A 3 -1.52 7.19 3.78
C GLY A 3 -0.70 5.90 3.74
N LEU A 4 -1.30 4.78 4.11
CA LEU A 4 -0.67 3.47 4.09
C LEU A 4 -1.66 2.39 3.65
N VAL A 5 -1.18 1.42 2.86
CA VAL A 5 -1.95 0.24 2.45
C VAL A 5 -1.62 -0.91 3.39
N GLY A 6 -2.67 -1.47 4.01
CA GLY A 6 -2.60 -2.65 4.85
C GLY A 6 -3.66 -3.68 4.48
N LYS A 7 -3.46 -4.93 4.91
CA LYS A 7 -4.37 -6.04 4.70
C LYS A 7 -5.15 -6.33 5.98
N LYS A 8 -6.48 -6.41 5.90
CA LYS A 8 -7.29 -6.93 7.01
C LYS A 8 -6.97 -8.41 7.22
N VAL A 9 -6.48 -8.76 8.41
CA VAL A 9 -6.15 -10.16 8.75
C VAL A 9 -7.12 -10.79 9.74
N GLY A 10 -7.85 -9.98 10.51
CA GLY A 10 -8.86 -10.52 11.41
C GLY A 10 -9.43 -9.48 12.36
N MET A 11 -10.14 -9.98 13.36
CA MET A 11 -10.69 -9.19 14.45
C MET A 11 -10.34 -9.85 15.76
N THR A 12 -9.99 -9.04 16.75
CA THR A 12 -9.71 -9.47 18.13
C THR A 12 -10.44 -8.55 19.10
N ARG A 13 -10.19 -8.69 20.39
CA ARG A 13 -10.67 -7.77 21.42
C ARG A 13 -9.53 -7.37 22.33
N ILE A 14 -9.56 -6.13 22.81
CA ILE A 14 -8.66 -5.61 23.84
C ILE A 14 -9.51 -5.41 25.09
N PHE A 15 -9.02 -5.93 26.22
CA PHE A 15 -9.61 -5.66 27.52
C PHE A 15 -8.89 -4.46 28.13
N THR A 16 -9.66 -3.45 28.51
CA THR A 16 -9.15 -2.28 29.25
C THR A 16 -8.96 -2.64 30.73
N GLU A 17 -8.22 -1.81 31.47
CA GLU A 17 -8.01 -2.00 32.91
C GLU A 17 -9.32 -1.97 33.71
N ASP A 18 -10.33 -1.22 33.24
CA ASP A 18 -11.68 -1.17 33.82
C ASP A 18 -12.57 -2.39 33.45
N GLY A 19 -12.01 -3.39 32.77
CA GLY A 19 -12.72 -4.62 32.39
C GLY A 19 -13.58 -4.51 31.12
N VAL A 20 -13.58 -3.36 30.43
CA VAL A 20 -14.33 -3.18 29.17
C VAL A 20 -13.65 -3.94 28.03
N SER A 21 -14.43 -4.72 27.27
CA SER A 21 -13.98 -5.45 26.07
C SER A 21 -14.27 -4.66 24.79
N ILE A 22 -13.22 -4.17 24.13
CA ILE A 22 -13.31 -3.38 22.89
C ILE A 22 -12.97 -4.26 21.69
N PRO A 23 -13.88 -4.46 20.72
CA PRO A 23 -13.56 -5.18 19.48
C PRO A 23 -12.66 -4.33 18.59
N VAL A 24 -11.61 -4.94 18.04
CA VAL A 24 -10.64 -4.28 17.17
C VAL A 24 -10.41 -5.08 15.90
N THR A 25 -10.06 -4.39 14.81
CA THR A 25 -9.62 -5.03 13.56
C THR A 25 -8.10 -5.03 13.50
N VAL A 26 -7.51 -6.17 13.18
CA VAL A 26 -6.07 -6.29 12.97
C VAL A 26 -5.76 -6.04 11.50
N ILE A 27 -4.89 -5.07 11.25
CA ILE A 27 -4.38 -4.72 9.92
C ILE A 27 -2.90 -5.07 9.87
N GLU A 28 -2.54 -6.00 8.97
CA GLU A 28 -1.15 -6.34 8.67
C GLU A 28 -0.60 -5.35 7.64
N VAL A 29 0.62 -4.89 7.90
CA VAL A 29 1.32 -3.93 7.04
C VAL A 29 2.63 -4.54 6.58
N GLU A 30 2.71 -4.83 5.29
CA GLU A 30 3.97 -5.13 4.60
C GLU A 30 4.59 -3.82 4.08
N ALA A 31 5.84 -3.88 3.59
CA ALA A 31 6.55 -2.71 3.08
C ALA A 31 5.74 -1.98 2.00
N ASN A 32 5.41 -0.72 2.27
CA ASN A 32 4.74 0.18 1.32
C ASN A 32 5.82 0.93 0.55
N ARG A 33 6.03 0.53 -0.71
CA ARG A 33 7.11 1.05 -1.56
C ARG A 33 6.54 2.05 -2.55
N VAL A 34 7.17 3.21 -2.67
CA VAL A 34 6.78 4.24 -3.64
C VAL A 34 7.15 3.77 -5.04
N THR A 35 6.19 3.78 -5.95
CA THR A 35 6.38 3.39 -7.35
C THR A 35 6.38 4.59 -8.29
N GLN A 36 5.67 5.66 -7.93
CA GLN A 36 5.64 6.90 -8.71
C GLN A 36 5.27 8.09 -7.80
N VAL A 37 5.95 9.20 -8.02
CA VAL A 37 5.53 10.52 -7.52
C VAL A 37 4.83 11.22 -8.69
N LYS A 38 3.56 11.59 -8.51
CA LYS A 38 2.75 12.25 -9.52
C LYS A 38 2.70 13.75 -9.28
N ASP A 39 2.82 14.50 -10.37
CA ASP A 39 2.82 15.96 -10.33
C ASP A 39 1.76 16.57 -11.27
N LEU A 40 1.52 17.87 -11.09
CA LEU A 40 0.51 18.59 -11.88
C LEU A 40 0.85 18.68 -13.37
N ALA A 41 2.14 18.77 -13.71
CA ALA A 41 2.57 19.02 -15.08
C ALA A 41 2.42 17.76 -15.96
N ASN A 42 2.72 16.60 -15.40
CA ASN A 42 2.75 15.32 -16.12
C ASN A 42 1.45 14.52 -15.93
N ASP A 43 0.85 14.56 -14.73
CA ASP A 43 -0.28 13.70 -14.36
C ASP A 43 -1.60 14.46 -14.18
N GLY A 44 -1.57 15.80 -14.14
CA GLY A 44 -2.76 16.64 -13.93
C GLY A 44 -3.27 16.69 -12.48
N TYR A 45 -2.59 16.05 -11.54
CA TYR A 45 -2.87 16.11 -10.10
C TYR A 45 -1.65 15.66 -9.29
N ARG A 46 -1.63 15.98 -7.99
CA ARG A 46 -0.57 15.57 -7.07
C ARG A 46 -0.97 14.28 -6.35
N ALA A 47 -0.15 13.25 -6.42
CA ALA A 47 -0.35 12.02 -5.68
C ALA A 47 0.95 11.23 -5.47
N ILE A 48 0.93 10.32 -4.50
CA ILE A 48 1.96 9.31 -4.32
C ILE A 48 1.36 7.95 -4.66
N GLN A 49 1.95 7.25 -5.61
CA GLN A 49 1.60 5.87 -5.93
C GLN A 49 2.49 4.92 -5.14
N VAL A 50 1.89 3.88 -4.54
CA VAL A 50 2.60 2.87 -3.78
C VAL A 50 2.19 1.46 -4.18
N THR A 51 3.07 0.50 -3.90
CA THR A 51 2.80 -0.94 -3.95
C THR A 51 3.14 -1.60 -2.61
N THR A 52 2.51 -2.74 -2.33
CA THR A 52 2.79 -3.56 -1.14
C THR A 52 2.74 -5.06 -1.46
N GLY A 53 3.39 -5.85 -0.61
CA GLY A 53 3.58 -7.29 -0.78
C GLY A 53 4.42 -7.69 -1.99
N ALA A 54 4.35 -8.96 -2.36
CA ALA A 54 5.13 -9.51 -3.47
C ALA A 54 4.23 -10.27 -4.46
N LYS A 55 4.55 -10.14 -5.74
CA LYS A 55 3.96 -10.89 -6.86
C LYS A 55 5.05 -11.73 -7.52
N LYS A 56 4.79 -13.03 -7.71
CA LYS A 56 5.74 -13.93 -8.38
C LYS A 56 6.05 -13.43 -9.79
N ALA A 57 7.31 -13.50 -10.22
CA ALA A 57 7.76 -12.96 -11.51
C ALA A 57 6.94 -13.47 -12.71
N ASN A 58 6.55 -14.75 -12.72
CA ASN A 58 5.72 -15.33 -13.78
C ASN A 58 4.26 -14.85 -13.81
N ARG A 59 3.83 -14.08 -12.80
CA ARG A 59 2.53 -13.42 -12.73
C ARG A 59 2.62 -11.92 -12.99
N VAL A 60 3.81 -11.38 -13.22
CA VAL A 60 4.03 -9.97 -13.54
C VAL A 60 4.05 -9.83 -15.06
N THR A 61 3.18 -8.98 -15.60
CA THR A 61 3.16 -8.69 -17.03
C THR A 61 4.38 -7.83 -17.41
N LYS A 62 4.80 -7.87 -18.69
CA LYS A 62 5.95 -7.08 -19.15
C LYS A 62 5.82 -5.56 -18.87
N PRO A 63 4.64 -4.92 -19.05
CA PRO A 63 4.46 -3.51 -18.68
C PRO A 63 4.60 -3.25 -17.17
N GLU A 64 3.99 -4.09 -16.33
CA GLU A 64 4.14 -3.98 -14.87
C GLU A 64 5.62 -4.10 -14.45
N ALA A 65 6.34 -5.07 -15.02
CA ALA A 65 7.75 -5.28 -14.73
C ALA A 65 8.60 -4.04 -15.06
N GLY A 66 8.36 -3.42 -16.23
CA GLY A 66 9.05 -2.19 -16.61
C GLY A 66 8.76 -1.02 -15.67
N HIS A 67 7.51 -0.89 -15.21
CA HIS A 67 7.11 0.14 -14.24
C HIS A 67 7.82 -0.02 -12.90
N PHE A 68 7.80 -1.23 -12.33
CA PHE A 68 8.48 -1.52 -11.07
C PHE A 68 10.01 -1.39 -11.17
N ALA A 69 10.60 -1.84 -12.29
CA ALA A 69 12.02 -1.72 -12.54
C ALA A 69 12.47 -0.25 -12.63
N LYS A 70 11.69 0.61 -13.30
CA LYS A 70 11.97 2.06 -13.37
C LYS A 70 12.00 2.71 -11.98
N ALA A 71 11.16 2.23 -11.06
CA ALA A 71 11.11 2.70 -9.68
C ALA A 71 12.15 2.02 -8.76
N GLY A 72 12.84 0.96 -9.21
CA GLY A 72 13.81 0.23 -8.41
C GLY A 72 13.19 -0.56 -7.26
N VAL A 73 11.94 -1.00 -7.39
CA VAL A 73 11.20 -1.73 -6.34
C VAL A 73 10.73 -3.09 -6.84
N GLU A 74 10.50 -4.04 -5.93
CA GLU A 74 9.92 -5.32 -6.31
C GLU A 74 8.43 -5.17 -6.66
N ALA A 75 7.97 -6.04 -7.57
CA ALA A 75 6.57 -6.08 -7.98
C ALA A 75 5.67 -6.51 -6.80
N GLY A 76 4.75 -5.62 -6.41
CA GLY A 76 3.76 -5.92 -5.39
C GLY A 76 2.44 -6.42 -5.94
N ARG A 77 1.48 -6.65 -5.04
CA ARG A 77 0.18 -7.26 -5.36
C ARG A 77 -0.79 -6.31 -6.07
N GLY A 78 -0.51 -5.01 -6.01
CA GLY A 78 -1.33 -3.95 -6.61
C GLY A 78 -0.66 -2.59 -6.54
N LEU A 79 -1.33 -1.58 -7.08
CA LEU A 79 -0.94 -0.18 -7.04
C LEU A 79 -2.08 0.63 -6.43
N TRP A 80 -1.75 1.53 -5.52
CA TRP A 80 -2.71 2.44 -4.89
C TRP A 80 -2.15 3.86 -4.90
N GLU A 81 -3.02 4.85 -4.90
CA GLU A 81 -2.63 6.25 -4.93
C GLU A 81 -3.23 7.03 -3.77
N PHE A 82 -2.39 7.84 -3.13
CA PHE A 82 -2.80 8.82 -2.14
C PHE A 82 -2.68 10.21 -2.73
N ARG A 83 -3.83 10.89 -2.89
CA ARG A 83 -3.85 12.27 -3.38
C ARG A 83 -3.26 13.21 -2.35
N LEU A 84 -2.45 14.14 -2.83
CA LEU A 84 -1.91 15.25 -2.05
C LEU A 84 -2.83 16.44 -2.32
N GLY A 85 -3.72 16.71 -1.36
CA GLY A 85 -4.56 17.93 -1.37
C GLY A 85 -3.72 19.20 -1.24
#